data_AF-A0A0C9VAC0-F1
#
_entry.id   AF-A0A0C9VAC0-F1
#
_cell.length_a   1.000
_cell.length_b   1.000
_cell.length_c   1.000
_cell.angle_alpha   90.00
_cell.angle_beta   90.00
_cell.angle_gamma   90.00
#
_symmetry.space_group_name_H-M   'P 1'
#
loop_
_entity.id
_entity.type
_entity.pdbx_description
1 polymer ?
#
loop_
_entity_poly.entity_id
_entity_poly.type
_entity_poly.pdbx_seq_one_letter_code
_entity_poly.pdbx_strand_id
1 'polypeptide(L)'
;MGGLLLRRVWRCLSVPLLITFTKHPYSAEHKQRDAYDAIARALHARGIGGLEPTQFSLEELVKYFGPLETIYGGIPITYILGTNARCKGDRARALGWKPTHTNEDFLSSIEPEVEYVLKKQSEKA
;
A
#
# COMPACT_ATOMS: atom_id res chain seq x y z
N MET A 1 -36.80 -6.91 -36.58
CA MET A 1 -35.51 -6.26 -36.30
C MET A 1 -35.64 -5.39 -35.04
N GLY A 2 -35.25 -5.88 -33.87
CA GLY A 2 -35.43 -5.11 -32.62
C GLY A 2 -34.81 -5.70 -31.34
N GLY A 3 -34.13 -6.85 -31.40
CA GLY A 3 -33.60 -7.52 -30.21
C GLY A 3 -32.08 -7.39 -29.98
N LEU A 4 -31.33 -6.83 -30.94
CA LEU A 4 -29.86 -6.82 -30.88
C LEU A 4 -29.26 -5.52 -30.31
N LEU A 5 -29.98 -4.39 -30.34
CA LEU A 5 -29.47 -3.12 -29.82
C LEU A 5 -29.63 -2.96 -28.30
N LEU A 6 -30.64 -3.58 -27.67
CA LEU A 6 -30.83 -3.48 -26.21
C LEU A 6 -29.81 -4.29 -25.39
N ARG A 7 -29.13 -5.28 -26.00
CA ARG A 7 -28.05 -6.02 -25.31
C ARG A 7 -26.72 -5.24 -25.27
N ARG A 8 -26.61 -4.12 -25.98
CA ARG A 8 -25.37 -3.32 -26.06
C ARG A 8 -25.34 -2.12 -25.12
N VAL A 9 -26.49 -1.69 -24.59
CA VAL A 9 -26.60 -0.58 -23.63
C VAL A 9 -26.47 -1.07 -22.18
N TRP A 10 -26.83 -2.32 -21.91
CA TRP A 10 -26.74 -2.95 -20.58
C TRP A 10 -25.36 -3.56 -20.25
N ARG A 11 -24.28 -2.98 -20.79
CA ARG A 11 -22.90 -3.29 -20.38
C ARG A 11 -22.15 -2.08 -19.80
N CYS A 12 -22.78 -0.90 -19.74
CA CYS A 12 -22.14 0.33 -19.29
C CYS A 12 -22.52 0.79 -17.87
N LEU A 13 -23.42 0.12 -17.15
CA LEU A 13 -23.86 0.58 -15.81
C LEU A 13 -23.90 -0.51 -14.74
N SER A 14 -23.14 -1.59 -14.93
CA SER A 14 -22.93 -2.59 -13.90
C SER A 14 -21.49 -3.02 -13.94
N VAL A 15 -20.61 -2.18 -13.38
CA VAL A 15 -19.35 -2.64 -12.79
C VAL A 15 -19.69 -2.98 -11.35
N PRO A 16 -20.23 -4.17 -11.02
CA PRO A 16 -20.07 -4.65 -9.67
C PRO A 16 -18.56 -4.82 -9.48
N LEU A 17 -18.08 -4.48 -8.28
CA LEU A 17 -16.79 -4.90 -7.75
C LEU A 17 -16.57 -6.38 -8.06
N LEU A 18 -15.99 -6.69 -9.22
CA LEU A 18 -15.50 -8.00 -9.54
C LEU A 18 -14.07 -8.03 -9.00
N ILE A 19 -13.98 -8.14 -7.67
CA ILE A 19 -12.89 -8.87 -7.04
C ILE A 19 -12.98 -10.27 -7.64
N THR A 20 -12.34 -10.43 -8.78
CA THR A 20 -12.07 -11.73 -9.35
C THR A 20 -11.18 -12.43 -8.34
N PHE A 21 -11.78 -13.28 -7.52
CA PHE A 21 -11.10 -14.37 -6.82
C PHE A 21 -10.60 -15.36 -7.88
N THR A 22 -9.73 -14.92 -8.78
CA THR A 22 -8.80 -15.82 -9.42
C THR A 22 -7.76 -16.13 -8.35
N LYS A 23 -7.73 -17.39 -7.87
CA LYS A 23 -6.56 -17.95 -7.21
C LYS A 23 -5.41 -17.99 -8.23
N HIS A 24 -4.87 -16.82 -8.56
CA HIS A 24 -3.51 -16.70 -9.01
C HIS A 24 -2.74 -16.23 -7.77
N PRO A 25 -1.73 -16.99 -7.31
CA PRO A 25 -0.92 -16.59 -6.18
C PRO A 25 -0.06 -15.42 -6.64
N TYR A 26 -0.62 -14.20 -6.62
CA TYR A 26 0.18 -13.00 -6.71
C TYR A 26 0.94 -12.88 -5.39
N SER A 27 2.08 -13.59 -5.31
CA SER A 27 3.07 -13.35 -4.27
C SER A 27 3.41 -11.85 -4.27
N ALA A 28 3.41 -11.22 -3.10
CA ALA A 28 3.76 -9.81 -2.86
C ALA A 28 2.64 -8.74 -3.03
N GLU A 29 1.35 -9.10 -2.99
CA GLU A 29 0.27 -8.11 -2.81
C GLU A 29 -0.05 -7.93 -1.31
N HIS A 30 0.38 -6.83 -0.69
CA HIS A 30 0.10 -6.52 0.72
C HIS A 30 -0.88 -5.35 0.87
N LYS A 31 -1.57 -5.26 2.01
CA LYS A 31 -2.32 -4.06 2.37
C LYS A 31 -1.37 -3.11 3.11
N GLN A 32 -1.36 -1.84 2.71
CA GLN A 32 -0.60 -0.79 3.39
C GLN A 32 -0.92 -0.73 4.90
N ARG A 33 -2.17 -0.99 5.28
CA ARG A 33 -2.61 -1.04 6.69
C ARG A 33 -1.86 -2.12 7.48
N ASP A 34 -1.68 -3.32 6.93
CA ASP A 34 -1.00 -4.41 7.62
C ASP A 34 0.47 -4.05 7.91
N ALA A 35 1.11 -3.31 7.01
CA ALA A 35 2.46 -2.78 7.21
C ALA A 35 2.48 -1.72 8.32
N TYR A 36 1.54 -0.78 8.34
CA TYR A 36 1.44 0.22 9.43
C TYR A 36 1.20 -0.42 10.80
N ASP A 37 0.35 -1.45 10.87
CA ASP A 37 0.10 -2.17 12.11
C ASP A 37 1.35 -2.93 12.59
N ALA A 38 2.13 -3.50 11.65
CA ALA A 38 3.41 -4.13 11.98
C ALA A 38 4.43 -3.11 12.52
N ILE A 39 4.52 -1.92 11.91
CA ILE A 39 5.37 -0.83 12.40
C ILE A 39 4.93 -0.40 13.81
N ALA A 40 3.63 -0.17 14.03
CA ALA A 40 3.10 0.25 15.32
C ALA A 40 3.42 -0.77 16.42
N ARG A 41 3.22 -2.07 16.15
CA ARG A 41 3.61 -3.15 17.07
C ARG A 41 5.11 -3.16 17.36
N ALA A 42 5.95 -3.01 16.34
CA ALA A 42 7.41 -3.02 16.49
C ALA A 42 7.93 -1.82 17.31
N LEU A 43 7.33 -0.63 17.13
CA LEU A 43 7.62 0.56 17.92
C LEU A 43 7.11 0.43 19.36
N HIS A 44 5.88 -0.04 19.54
CA HIS A 44 5.28 -0.26 20.86
C HIS A 44 6.10 -1.26 21.70
N ALA A 45 6.60 -2.33 21.09
CA ALA A 45 7.50 -3.30 21.75
C ALA A 45 8.79 -2.65 22.28
N ARG A 46 9.20 -1.51 21.72
CA ARG A 46 10.36 -0.71 22.12
C ARG A 46 9.97 0.46 23.03
N GLY A 47 8.72 0.52 23.50
CA GLY A 47 8.19 1.57 24.36
C GLY A 47 7.89 2.88 23.64
N ILE A 48 7.79 2.88 22.31
CA ILE A 48 7.55 4.07 21.49
C ILE A 48 6.15 4.00 20.88
N GLY A 49 5.28 4.93 21.25
CA GLY A 49 3.92 5.02 20.69
C GLY A 49 2.97 3.92 21.20
N GLY A 50 1.81 3.80 20.53
CA GLY A 50 0.75 2.85 20.86
C GLY A 50 0.75 1.60 19.96
N LEU A 51 -0.09 0.61 20.31
CA LEU A 51 -0.26 -0.62 19.52
C LEU A 51 -0.89 -0.39 18.14
N GLU A 52 -1.73 0.64 18.02
CA GLU A 52 -2.40 1.00 16.78
C GLU A 52 -1.75 2.24 16.17
N PRO A 53 -1.61 2.29 14.84
CA PRO A 53 -1.07 3.47 14.16
C PRO A 53 -2.05 4.64 14.29
N THR A 54 -1.53 5.79 14.72
CA THR A 54 -2.26 7.04 14.84
C THR A 54 -2.26 7.78 13.50
N GLN A 55 -3.39 8.43 13.18
CA GLN A 55 -3.46 9.31 12.02
C GLN A 55 -2.69 10.61 12.27
N PHE A 56 -1.96 11.09 11.28
CA PHE A 56 -1.30 12.39 11.34
C PHE A 56 -2.31 13.55 11.46
N SER A 57 -1.95 14.56 12.24
CA SER A 57 -2.63 15.86 12.23
C SER A 57 -2.28 16.67 10.98
N LEU A 58 -3.06 17.72 10.68
CA LEU A 58 -2.76 18.60 9.54
C LEU A 58 -1.39 19.28 9.70
N GLU A 59 -1.03 19.68 10.92
CA GLU A 59 0.25 20.31 11.23
C GLU A 59 1.42 19.35 11.02
N GLU A 60 1.25 18.09 11.42
CA GLU A 60 2.24 17.04 11.17
C GLU A 60 2.38 16.75 9.67
N LEU A 61 1.26 16.70 8.94
CA LEU A 61 1.31 16.52 7.49
C LEU A 61 2.11 17.65 6.83
N VAL A 62 1.89 18.90 7.20
CA VAL A 62 2.66 20.04 6.68
C VAL A 62 4.13 19.96 7.07
N LYS A 63 4.43 19.56 8.31
CA LYS A 63 5.80 19.43 8.81
C LYS A 63 6.59 18.35 8.09
N TYR A 64 6.00 17.17 7.87
CA TYR A 64 6.71 16.00 7.35
C TYR A 64 6.63 15.87 5.82
N PHE A 65 5.55 16.36 5.20
CA PHE A 65 5.28 16.19 3.77
C PHE A 65 5.25 17.51 2.99
N GLY A 66 5.42 18.65 3.67
CA GLY A 66 5.38 19.98 3.07
C GLY A 66 3.94 20.51 2.92
N PRO A 67 3.77 21.73 2.37
CA PRO A 67 2.45 22.31 2.17
C PRO A 67 1.53 21.40 1.34
N LEU A 68 0.28 21.26 1.77
CA LEU A 68 -0.70 20.38 1.11
C LEU A 68 -1.01 20.83 -0.34
N GLU A 69 -0.72 22.08 -0.68
CA GLU A 69 -0.98 22.69 -1.98
C GLU A 69 0.11 22.35 -3.02
N THR A 70 1.27 21.86 -2.59
CA THR A 70 2.43 21.65 -3.44
C THR A 70 2.61 20.18 -3.79
N ILE A 71 1.95 19.71 -4.86
CA ILE A 71 2.47 18.72 -5.84
C ILE A 71 1.47 18.55 -7.01
N TYR A 72 2.03 18.38 -8.22
CA TYR A 72 1.38 18.13 -9.53
C TYR A 72 -0.15 18.32 -9.61
N GLY A 73 -0.60 19.51 -10.02
CA GLY A 73 -2.00 19.75 -10.37
C GLY A 73 -2.95 19.99 -9.20
N GLY A 74 -2.44 20.32 -8.00
CA GLY A 74 -3.25 20.68 -6.83
C GLY A 74 -3.69 19.48 -5.98
N ILE A 75 -3.04 18.32 -6.14
CA ILE A 75 -3.30 17.13 -5.33
C ILE A 75 -2.20 17.00 -4.27
N PRO A 76 -2.53 17.02 -2.97
CA PRO A 76 -1.52 16.88 -1.93
C PRO A 76 -0.78 15.54 -2.04
N ILE A 77 0.54 15.55 -1.84
CA ILE A 77 1.38 14.33 -1.90
C ILE A 77 0.88 13.22 -0.96
N THR A 78 0.27 13.60 0.16
CA THR A 78 -0.33 12.71 1.15
C THR A 78 -1.46 11.84 0.57
N TYR A 79 -2.18 12.34 -0.44
CA TYR A 79 -3.20 11.56 -1.14
C TYR A 79 -2.59 10.53 -2.08
N ILE A 80 -1.43 10.82 -2.67
CA ILE A 80 -0.76 9.91 -3.62
C ILE A 80 -0.10 8.75 -2.88
N LEU A 81 0.53 9.01 -1.73
CA LEU A 81 1.26 7.99 -0.95
C LEU A 81 0.35 6.90 -0.36
N GLY A 82 -0.96 7.14 -0.26
CA GLY A 82 -1.95 6.14 0.16
C GLY A 82 -2.64 5.41 -1.00
N THR A 83 -2.31 5.72 -2.26
CA THR A 83 -2.94 5.07 -3.42
C THR A 83 -2.37 3.67 -3.66
N ASN A 84 -3.22 2.79 -4.21
CA ASN A 84 -2.83 1.44 -4.54
C ASN A 84 -2.24 1.36 -5.95
N ALA A 85 -1.05 0.79 -6.08
CA ALA A 85 -0.48 0.39 -7.36
C ALA A 85 -0.38 -1.13 -7.41
N ARG A 86 -0.86 -1.74 -8.51
CA ARG A 86 -0.82 -3.19 -8.70
C ARG A 86 0.05 -3.56 -9.89
N CYS A 87 1.15 -4.26 -9.64
CA CYS A 87 2.03 -4.78 -10.69
C CYS A 87 1.69 -6.25 -10.99
N LYS A 88 1.44 -6.56 -12.27
CA LYS A 88 1.28 -7.95 -12.74
C LYS A 88 2.61 -8.40 -13.35
N GLY A 89 3.37 -9.19 -12.61
CA GLY A 89 4.67 -9.74 -13.05
C GLY A 89 4.60 -10.80 -14.16
N ASP A 90 3.60 -10.75 -15.03
CA ASP A 90 3.28 -11.81 -16.00
C ASP A 90 4.42 -12.06 -16.98
N ARG A 91 5.02 -10.98 -17.52
CA ARG A 91 6.19 -11.06 -18.41
C ARG A 91 7.41 -11.66 -17.72
N ALA A 92 7.69 -11.26 -16.48
CA ALA A 92 8.83 -11.79 -15.73
C ALA A 92 8.66 -13.28 -15.44
N ARG A 93 7.47 -13.71 -15.03
CA ARG A 93 7.15 -15.13 -14.81
C ARG A 93 7.26 -15.94 -16.10
N ALA A 94 6.84 -15.41 -17.24
CA ALA A 94 7.01 -16.06 -18.54
C ALA A 94 8.49 -16.25 -18.93
N LEU A 95 9.38 -15.38 -18.46
CA LEU A 95 10.83 -15.50 -18.64
C LEU A 95 11.50 -16.44 -17.60
N GLY A 96 10.71 -17.11 -16.75
CA GLY A 96 11.21 -18.06 -15.76
C GLY A 96 11.50 -17.46 -14.38
N TRP A 97 11.15 -16.20 -14.13
CA TRP A 97 11.26 -15.62 -12.79
C TRP A 97 10.33 -16.33 -11.80
N LYS A 98 10.89 -16.80 -10.69
CA LYS A 98 10.19 -17.48 -9.60
C LYS A 98 10.37 -16.65 -8.32
N PRO A 99 9.38 -15.84 -7.91
CA PRO A 99 9.47 -15.11 -6.66
C PRO A 99 9.53 -16.09 -5.48
N THR A 100 10.45 -15.84 -4.55
CA THR A 100 10.68 -16.70 -3.37
C THR A 100 10.08 -16.14 -2.09
N HIS A 101 9.89 -14.82 -2.03
CA HIS A 101 9.39 -14.13 -0.85
C HIS A 101 7.88 -13.93 -0.92
N THR A 102 7.24 -14.09 0.23
CA THR A 102 5.81 -13.96 0.46
C THR A 102 5.49 -12.62 1.13
N ASN A 103 4.20 -12.36 1.33
CA ASN A 103 3.76 -11.19 2.11
C ASN A 103 4.19 -11.28 3.58
N GLU A 104 4.26 -12.50 4.13
CA GLU A 104 4.69 -12.73 5.51
C GLU A 104 6.17 -12.40 5.67
N ASP A 105 7.00 -12.74 4.69
CA ASP A 105 8.42 -12.35 4.66
C ASP A 105 8.57 -10.82 4.61
N PHE A 106 7.73 -10.15 3.82
CA PHE A 106 7.70 -8.69 3.77
C PHE A 106 7.32 -8.08 5.14
N LEU A 107 6.25 -8.55 5.78
CA LEU A 107 5.84 -8.04 7.09
C LEU A 107 6.90 -8.34 8.17
N SER A 108 7.58 -9.47 8.08
CA SER A 108 8.67 -9.84 8.99
C SER A 108 9.91 -8.96 8.81
N SER A 109 10.16 -8.46 7.60
CA SER A 109 11.27 -7.52 7.35
C SER A 109 11.09 -6.14 7.98
N ILE A 110 9.88 -5.77 8.42
CA ILE A 110 9.61 -4.45 9.00
C ILE A 110 10.31 -4.27 10.35
N GLU A 111 10.35 -5.31 11.18
CA GLU A 111 10.97 -5.21 12.50
C GLU A 111 12.47 -4.85 12.47
N PRO A 112 13.34 -5.54 11.69
CA PRO A 112 14.74 -5.15 11.59
C PRO A 112 14.93 -3.77 10.95
N GLU A 113 14.05 -3.35 10.03
CA GLU A 113 14.07 -1.99 9.47
C GLU A 113 13.77 -0.93 10.53
N VAL A 114 12.78 -1.16 11.40
CA VAL A 114 12.48 -0.26 12.53
C VAL A 114 13.68 -0.14 13.46
N GLU A 115 14.34 -1.25 13.79
CA GLU A 115 15.55 -1.22 14.62
C GLU A 115 16.68 -0.42 13.97
N TYR A 116 16.92 -0.63 12.67
CA TYR A 116 17.93 0.11 11.92
C TYR A 116 17.64 1.63 11.93
N VAL A 117 16.40 2.03 11.69
CA VAL A 117 16.00 3.44 11.69
C VAL A 117 16.18 4.07 13.08
N LEU A 118 15.76 3.39 14.14
CA LEU A 118 15.92 3.89 15.51
C LEU A 118 17.39 4.05 15.88
N LYS A 119 18.24 3.08 15.51
CA LYS A 119 19.68 3.18 15.69
C LYS A 119 20.24 4.40 14.95
N LYS A 120 19.86 4.59 13.69
CA LYS A 120 20.31 5.74 12.89
C LYS A 120 19.84 7.08 13.44
N GLN A 121 18.67 7.14 14.06
CA GLN A 121 18.20 8.35 14.73
C GLN A 121 19.00 8.62 16.01
N SER A 122 19.34 7.60 16.79
CA SER A 122 20.16 7.75 18.00
C SER A 122 21.59 8.23 17.70
N GLU A 123 22.15 7.85 16.55
CA GLU A 123 23.49 8.30 16.12
C GLU A 123 23.52 9.77 15.66
N LYS A 124 22.35 10.36 15.34
CA LYS A 124 22.22 11.75 14.89
C LYS A 124 21.87 12.72 16.02
N ALA A 125 21.49 12.21 17.18
CA ALA A 125 21.15 12.98 18.38
C ALA A 125 22.40 13.29 19.19
#